data_AF-A0AAE4A3V0-F1
#
_entry.id   AF-A0AAE4A3V0-F1
#
_cell.length_a   1.000
_cell.length_b   1.000
_cell.length_c   1.000
_cell.angle_alpha   90.00
_cell.angle_beta   90.00
_cell.angle_gamma   90.00
#
_symmetry.space_group_name_H-M   'P 1'
#
loop_
_entity.id
_entity.type
_entity.pdbx_description
1 polymer ?
#
loop_
_entity_poly.entity_id
_entity_poly.type
_entity_poly.pdbx_seq_one_letter_code
_entity_poly.pdbx_strand_id
1 'polypeptide(L)' 'MLLRDARQRACLSREDLARRSGVSSRQIYDIEHARCSPRNATRAVLAVAVGVPRDQIDWPAPAARAA' A
#
# COMPACT_ATOMS: atom_id res chain seq x y z
N MET A 1 3.59 -3.90 10.03
CA MET A 1 4.46 -2.79 9.52
C MET A 1 3.69 -2.01 8.49
N LEU A 2 3.97 -0.72 8.26
CA LEU A 2 3.22 0.03 7.24
C LEU A 2 3.63 -0.39 5.83
N LEU A 3 2.74 -0.20 4.85
CA LEU A 3 3.03 -0.44 3.43
C LEU A 3 4.26 0.35 2.96
N ARG A 4 4.40 1.61 3.42
CA ARG A 4 5.54 2.47 3.11
C ARG A 4 6.86 1.83 3.54
N ASP A 5 6.91 1.26 4.74
CA ASP A 5 8.12 0.64 5.28
C ASP A 5 8.50 -0.60 4.47
N ALA A 6 7.52 -1.46 4.14
CA ALA A 6 7.73 -2.63 3.30
C ALA A 6 8.27 -2.24 1.92
N ARG A 7 7.68 -1.21 1.30
CA ARG A 7 8.13 -0.68 0.00
C ARG A 7 9.56 -0.17 0.06
N GLN A 8 9.91 0.60 1.09
CA GLN A 8 11.26 1.15 1.25
C GLN A 8 12.30 0.06 1.53
N ARG A 9 11.97 -0.96 2.32
CA ARG A 9 12.83 -2.14 2.54
C ARG A 9 13.06 -2.94 1.26
N ALA A 10 12.08 -2.97 0.37
CA ALA A 10 12.20 -3.57 -0.96
C ALA A 10 12.91 -2.64 -1.98
N CYS A 11 13.43 -1.48 -1.55
CA CYS A 11 14.08 -0.48 -2.39
C CYS A 11 13.21 0.02 -3.57
N LEU A 12 11.90 0.11 -3.38
CA LEU A 12 10.96 0.54 -4.41
C LEU A 12 10.55 2.00 -4.24
N SER A 13 10.48 2.74 -5.35
CA SER A 13 9.67 3.96 -5.39
C SER A 13 8.17 3.62 -5.45
N ARG A 14 7.31 4.63 -5.27
CA ARG A 14 5.85 4.44 -5.48
C ARG A 14 5.53 4.07 -6.92
N GLU A 15 6.27 4.62 -7.89
CA GLU A 15 6.14 4.28 -9.31
C GLU A 15 6.56 2.83 -9.58
N ASP A 16 7.61 2.34 -8.93
CA ASP A 16 8.03 0.94 -9.09
C ASP A 16 7.01 -0.03 -8.50
N LEU A 17 6.48 0.29 -7.32
CA LEU A 17 5.40 -0.49 -6.73
C LEU A 17 4.16 -0.47 -7.62
N ALA A 18 3.80 0.70 -8.16
CA ALA A 18 2.67 0.84 -9.07
C ALA A 18 2.81 -0.06 -10.31
N ARG A 19 3.99 -0.02 -10.94
CA ARG A 19 4.30 -0.84 -12.12
C ARG A 19 4.24 -2.34 -11.79
N ARG A 20 4.71 -2.76 -10.61
CA ARG A 20 4.72 -4.16 -10.17
C ARG A 20 3.33 -4.68 -9.80
N SER A 21 2.50 -3.87 -9.14
CA SER A 21 1.22 -4.30 -8.60
C SER A 21 0.03 -3.98 -9.50
N GLY A 22 0.22 -3.16 -10.54
CA GLY A 22 -0.87 -2.64 -11.37
C GLY A 22 -1.78 -1.63 -10.67
N VAL A 23 -1.38 -1.15 -9.48
CA VAL A 23 -2.12 -0.15 -8.70
C VAL A 23 -1.54 1.22 -9.00
N SER A 24 -2.37 2.25 -9.20
CA SER A 24 -1.82 3.57 -9.50
C SER A 24 -0.93 4.13 -8.37
N SER A 25 0.13 4.85 -8.72
CA SER A 25 1.01 5.54 -7.76
C SER A 25 0.24 6.51 -6.85
N ARG A 26 -0.82 7.14 -7.38
CA ARG A 26 -1.78 7.97 -6.63
C ARG A 26 -2.51 7.16 -5.55
N GLN A 27 -3.05 6.00 -5.89
CA GLN A 27 -3.75 5.14 -4.94
C GLN A 27 -2.79 4.58 -3.89
N ILE A 28 -1.57 4.20 -4.27
CA ILE A 28 -0.53 3.81 -3.31
C ILE A 28 -0.24 4.94 -2.33
N TYR A 29 -0.09 6.18 -2.82
CA TYR A 29 0.09 7.35 -1.97
C TYR A 29 -1.09 7.53 -0.99
N ASP A 30 -2.33 7.42 -1.46
CA ASP A 30 -3.51 7.56 -0.61
C ASP A 30 -3.58 6.45 0.46
N ILE A 31 -3.17 5.22 0.13
CA ILE A 31 -3.06 4.12 1.09
C ILE A 31 -1.96 4.41 2.12
N GLU A 32 -0.76 4.81 1.68
CA GLU A 32 0.37 5.12 2.57
C GLU A 32 0.07 6.26 3.55
N HIS A 33 -0.88 7.15 3.21
CA HIS A 33 -1.29 8.28 4.02
C HIS A 33 -2.67 8.09 4.69
N ALA A 34 -3.18 6.85 4.75
CA ALA A 34 -4.46 6.53 5.39
C ALA A 34 -5.67 7.32 4.86
N ARG A 35 -5.61 7.78 3.60
CA ARG A 35 -6.69 8.52 2.92
C ARG A 35 -7.74 7.58 2.35
N CYS A 36 -7.40 6.33 2.11
CA CYS A 36 -8.34 5.29 1.70
C CYS A 36 -7.94 3.94 2.28
N SER A 37 -8.92 3.05 2.43
CA SER A 37 -8.67 1.66 2.76
C SER A 37 -8.67 0.81 1.48
N PRO A 38 -7.58 0.07 1.18
CA PRO A 38 -7.54 -0.78 0.00
C PRO A 38 -8.47 -1.99 0.14
N ARG A 39 -9.13 -2.37 -0.96
CA ARG A 39 -9.90 -3.62 -1.06
C ARG A 39 -8.99 -4.84 -0.91
N ASN A 40 -9.55 -5.99 -0.54
CA ASN A 40 -8.78 -7.23 -0.39
C ASN A 40 -7.94 -7.61 -1.62
N ALA A 41 -8.48 -7.43 -2.84
CA ALA A 41 -7.72 -7.65 -4.07
C ALA A 41 -6.49 -6.74 -4.17
N THR A 42 -6.65 -5.45 -3.85
CA THR A 42 -5.55 -4.47 -3.83
C THR A 42 -4.50 -4.82 -2.76
N ARG A 43 -4.94 -5.25 -1.57
CA ARG A 43 -4.03 -5.71 -0.51
C ARG A 43 -3.19 -6.89 -0.96
N ALA A 44 -3.81 -7.86 -1.65
CA ALA A 44 -3.11 -9.04 -2.15
C ALA A 44 -2.02 -8.69 -3.18
N VAL A 45 -2.33 -7.87 -4.20
CA VAL A 45 -1.34 -7.52 -5.23
C VAL A 45 -0.21 -6.64 -4.69
N LEU A 46 -0.50 -5.74 -3.74
CA LEU A 46 0.52 -4.91 -3.10
C LEU A 46 1.45 -5.74 -2.21
N ALA A 47 0.89 -6.67 -1.43
CA ALA A 47 1.65 -7.59 -0.58
C ALA A 47 2.63 -8.44 -1.39
N VAL A 48 2.18 -9.01 -2.51
CA VAL A 48 3.05 -9.75 -3.44
C VAL A 48 4.13 -8.84 -4.02
N ALA A 49 3.79 -7.63 -4.45
CA ALA A 49 4.73 -6.72 -5.10
C ALA A 49 5.85 -6.20 -4.17
N VAL A 50 5.58 -6.07 -2.86
CA VAL A 50 6.61 -5.74 -1.85
C VAL A 50 7.27 -6.97 -1.22
N GLY A 51 6.80 -8.18 -1.53
CA GLY A 51 7.36 -9.43 -1.02
C GLY A 51 7.07 -9.71 0.45
N VAL A 52 5.98 -9.18 0.99
CA VAL A 52 5.60 -9.32 2.41
C VAL A 52 4.20 -9.94 2.50
N PRO A 53 3.96 -10.94 3.36
CA PRO A 53 2.62 -11.46 3.60
C PRO A 53 1.62 -10.37 3.99
N ARG A 54 0.41 -10.42 3.43
CA ARG A 54 -0.59 -9.33 3.57
C ARG A 54 -1.00 -9.04 5.02
N ASP A 55 -0.89 -10.03 5.89
CA ASP A 55 -1.20 -10.00 7.32
C ASP A 55 -0.08 -9.36 8.16
N GLN A 56 1.13 -9.22 7.59
CA GLN A 56 2.22 -8.47 8.20
C GLN A 56 2.21 -6.99 7.81
N ILE A 57 1.42 -6.61 6.80
CA ILE A 57 1.18 -5.22 6.40
C ILE A 57 -0.01 -4.68 7.19
N ASP A 58 0.24 -3.60 7.92
CA ASP A 58 -0.79 -2.85 8.60
C ASP A 58 -1.49 -1.94 7.58
N TRP A 59 -2.77 -2.20 7.35
CA TRP A 59 -3.58 -1.50 6.36
C TRP A 59 -4.37 -0.42 7.07
N PRO A 60 -4.03 0.87 6.89
CA PRO A 60 -4.68 1.92 7.65
C PRO A 60 -6.18 1.93 7.35
N ALA A 61 -6.96 2.07 8.42
CA ALA A 61 -8.34 2.52 8.31
C ALA A 61 -8.32 3.94 7.74
N PRO A 62 -9.27 4.31 6.87
CA PRO A 62 -9.35 5.68 6.43
C PRO A 62 -9.62 6.53 7.66
N ALA A 63 -8.78 7.54 7.92
CA ALA A 63 -9.06 8.48 8.99
C ALA A 63 -10.46 9.04 8.74
N ALA A 64 -11.37 8.89 9.72
CA ALA A 64 -12.68 9.52 9.65
C ALA A 64 -12.44 10.99 9.28
N ARG A 65 -13.01 11.45 8.16
CA ARG A 65 -12.84 12.84 7.75
C ARG A 65 -13.28 13.70 8.95
N ALA A 66 -12.35 14.44 9.54
CA ALA A 66 -12.72 15.58 10.37
C ALA A 66 -13.57 16.47 9.46
N ALA A 67 -14.86 16.52 9.78
CA ALA A 67 -15.85 17.34 9.09
C ALA A 67 -15.51 18.82 9.23
#